data_AF-A0A1L9WJJ0-F1
#
_entry.id   AF-A0A1L9WJJ0-F1
#
_cell.length_a   1.000
_cell.length_b   1.000
_cell.length_c   1.000
_cell.angle_alpha   90.00
_cell.angle_beta   90.00
_cell.angle_gamma   90.00
#
_symmetry.space_group_name_H-M   'P 1'
#
loop_
_entity.id
_entity.type
_entity.pdbx_description
1 polymer ?
#
loop_
_entity_poly.entity_id
_entity_poly.type
_entity_poly.pdbx_seq_one_letter_code
_entity_poly.pdbx_strand_id
1 'polypeptide(L)'
;MKRSSRKESSKRRALKSRSADKTASHGNYEAAFAALRETIRREDALPYSDPPPWMQPVRHALGGLLLEQDWVREAEDLFREDLGFSKDNPRRRAKLNNAWGLHGLYECFTRQGKTEEAVFIQSARDIALATADVPVRASCYCRVSAVRKKAVLYLAAPRCIAS
;
A
#
# COMPACT_ATOMS: atom_id res chain seq x y z
N MET A 1 24.36 -34.91 -24.69
CA MET A 1 23.01 -34.31 -24.50
C MET A 1 22.38 -34.67 -23.14
N LYS A 2 22.91 -34.20 -21.99
CA LYS A 2 22.32 -34.46 -20.64
C LYS A 2 22.42 -33.25 -19.66
N ARG A 3 22.59 -32.01 -20.16
CA ARG A 3 22.67 -30.79 -19.32
C ARG A 3 21.34 -30.02 -19.18
N SER A 4 20.33 -30.34 -20.01
CA SER A 4 19.03 -29.64 -20.00
C SER A 4 18.10 -30.14 -18.87
N SER A 5 17.98 -31.45 -18.66
CA SER A 5 17.11 -32.05 -17.62
C SER A 5 17.45 -31.59 -16.18
N ARG A 6 18.75 -31.41 -15.85
CA ARG A 6 19.19 -30.99 -14.51
C ARG A 6 18.84 -29.53 -14.20
N LYS A 7 18.80 -28.66 -15.22
CA LYS A 7 18.38 -27.25 -15.09
C LYS A 7 16.87 -27.13 -14.93
N GLU A 8 16.08 -27.97 -15.60
CA GLU A 8 14.61 -28.03 -15.47
C GLU A 8 14.19 -28.42 -14.04
N SER A 9 14.86 -29.44 -13.46
CA SER A 9 14.57 -29.93 -12.12
C SER A 9 14.96 -28.94 -11.02
N SER A 10 16.01 -28.13 -11.24
CA SER A 10 16.44 -27.06 -10.34
C SER A 10 15.52 -25.85 -10.39
N LYS A 11 14.99 -25.51 -11.57
CA LYS A 11 13.96 -24.46 -11.74
C LYS A 11 12.65 -24.87 -11.06
N ARG A 12 12.23 -26.13 -11.18
CA ARG A 12 11.03 -26.65 -10.50
C ARG A 12 11.16 -26.66 -8.97
N ARG A 13 12.35 -26.94 -8.41
CA ARG A 13 12.61 -26.76 -6.96
C ARG A 13 12.56 -25.29 -6.51
N ALA A 14 13.10 -24.37 -7.31
CA ALA A 14 13.05 -22.93 -7.02
C ALA A 14 11.65 -22.29 -7.16
N LEU A 15 10.78 -22.85 -8.02
CA LEU A 15 9.37 -22.47 -8.06
C LEU A 15 8.58 -23.04 -6.87
N LYS A 16 8.90 -24.27 -6.42
CA LYS A 16 8.24 -24.90 -5.27
C LYS A 16 8.62 -24.27 -3.93
N SER A 17 9.82 -23.68 -3.80
CA SER A 17 10.21 -22.89 -2.62
C SER A 17 9.52 -21.53 -2.55
N ARG A 18 9.19 -20.91 -3.69
CA ARG A 18 8.43 -19.63 -3.74
C ARG A 18 6.95 -19.77 -3.36
N SER A 19 6.33 -20.93 -3.61
CA SER A 19 4.96 -21.20 -3.15
C SER A 19 4.89 -21.58 -1.66
N ALA A 20 5.96 -22.16 -1.10
CA ALA A 20 6.05 -22.51 0.31
C ALA A 20 6.31 -21.28 1.22
N ASP A 21 7.04 -20.27 0.72
CA ASP A 21 7.26 -19.01 1.43
C ASP A 21 5.98 -18.15 1.53
N LYS A 22 5.08 -18.25 0.53
CA LYS A 22 3.76 -17.63 0.62
C LYS A 22 2.94 -18.20 1.77
N THR A 23 2.88 -19.51 1.94
CA THR A 23 1.98 -20.17 2.91
C THR A 23 2.47 -20.11 4.36
N ALA A 24 3.79 -20.16 4.61
CA ALA A 24 4.35 -20.07 5.96
C ALA A 24 4.11 -18.71 6.65
N SER A 25 3.81 -17.67 5.87
CA SER A 25 3.59 -16.31 6.37
C SER A 25 2.12 -15.97 6.70
N HIS A 26 1.15 -16.78 6.25
CA HIS A 26 -0.28 -16.48 6.44
C HIS A 26 -0.70 -16.43 7.92
N GLY A 27 -0.12 -17.27 8.78
CA GLY A 27 -0.40 -17.23 10.23
C GLY A 27 0.09 -15.95 10.92
N ASN A 28 1.19 -15.36 10.44
CA ASN A 28 1.73 -14.11 11.00
C ASN A 28 1.04 -12.88 10.40
N TYR A 29 0.57 -12.95 9.15
CA TYR A 29 -0.17 -11.85 8.54
C TYR A 29 -1.52 -11.63 9.21
N GLU A 30 -2.29 -12.68 9.53
CA GLU A 30 -3.57 -12.51 10.22
C GLU A 30 -3.39 -11.84 11.59
N ALA A 31 -2.38 -12.26 12.36
CA ALA A 31 -2.05 -11.63 13.64
C ALA A 31 -1.63 -10.16 13.45
N ALA A 32 -0.83 -9.85 12.42
CA ALA A 32 -0.42 -8.48 12.11
C ALA A 32 -1.60 -7.60 11.69
N PHE A 33 -2.50 -8.12 10.84
CA PHE A 33 -3.73 -7.42 10.43
C PHE A 33 -4.65 -7.18 11.62
N ALA A 34 -4.83 -8.17 12.50
CA ALA A 34 -5.60 -8.02 13.73
C ALA A 34 -5.00 -6.96 14.66
N ALA A 35 -3.68 -6.97 14.84
CA ALA A 35 -2.98 -5.98 15.66
C ALA A 35 -3.14 -4.56 15.09
N LEU A 36 -3.05 -4.39 13.76
CA LEU A 36 -3.24 -3.09 13.11
C LEU A 36 -4.69 -2.59 13.23
N ARG A 37 -5.69 -3.46 13.06
CA ARG A 37 -7.10 -3.12 13.28
C ARG A 37 -7.37 -2.73 14.74
N GLU A 38 -6.79 -3.44 15.71
CA GLU A 38 -6.84 -3.07 17.13
C GLU A 38 -6.19 -1.70 17.37
N THR A 39 -5.04 -1.44 16.76
CA THR A 39 -4.32 -0.18 16.93
C THR A 39 -5.13 0.99 16.37
N ILE A 40 -5.79 0.80 15.23
CA ILE A 40 -6.73 1.80 14.67
C ILE A 40 -7.88 2.06 15.64
N ARG A 41 -8.49 1.02 16.22
CA ARG A 41 -9.55 1.20 17.23
C ARG A 41 -9.06 2.00 18.44
N ARG A 42 -7.82 1.79 18.88
CA ARG A 42 -7.20 2.56 19.97
C ARG A 42 -6.91 4.00 19.56
N GLU A 43 -6.34 4.22 18.37
CA GLU A 43 -6.10 5.56 17.79
C GLU A 43 -7.41 6.36 17.74
N ASP A 44 -8.47 5.74 17.22
CA ASP A 44 -9.79 6.37 17.12
C ASP A 44 -10.39 6.68 18.50
N ALA A 45 -10.12 5.87 19.52
CA ALA A 45 -10.63 6.08 20.88
C ALA A 45 -9.90 7.20 21.64
N LEU A 46 -8.78 7.72 21.12
CA LEU A 46 -8.04 8.77 21.80
C LEU A 46 -8.85 10.07 21.89
N PRO A 47 -8.77 10.78 23.04
CA PRO A 47 -9.29 12.14 23.16
C PRO A 47 -8.64 13.05 22.11
N TYR A 48 -9.40 14.04 21.64
CA TYR A 48 -8.87 15.05 20.72
C TYR A 48 -7.71 15.80 21.38
N SER A 49 -6.56 15.86 20.70
CA SER A 49 -5.45 16.74 21.05
C SER A 49 -4.93 17.44 19.82
N ASP A 50 -4.50 18.68 19.99
CA ASP A 50 -3.89 19.50 18.93
C ASP A 50 -2.49 19.96 19.41
N PRO A 51 -1.38 19.47 18.82
CA PRO A 51 -1.34 18.54 17.68
C PRO A 51 -1.75 17.10 18.05
N PRO A 52 -2.12 16.25 17.07
CA PRO A 52 -2.33 14.83 17.30
C PRO A 52 -1.09 14.22 17.95
N PRO A 53 -1.23 13.30 18.92
CA PRO A 53 -0.11 12.75 19.67
C PRO A 53 0.70 11.72 18.85
N TRP A 54 0.24 11.36 17.65
CA TRP A 54 0.92 10.43 16.75
C TRP A 54 1.43 11.13 15.49
N MET A 55 2.62 10.72 15.04
CA MET A 55 3.31 11.30 13.88
C MET A 55 2.82 10.73 12.54
N GLN A 56 2.30 9.49 12.51
CA GLN A 56 1.86 8.78 11.31
C GLN A 56 0.60 7.96 11.62
N PRO A 57 -0.50 8.10 10.85
CA PRO A 57 -1.73 7.34 11.07
C PRO A 57 -1.55 5.84 10.88
N VAL A 58 -2.28 4.97 11.57
CA VAL A 58 -2.08 3.51 11.35
C VAL A 58 -2.79 3.01 10.09
N ARG A 59 -3.86 3.70 9.67
CA ARG A 59 -4.71 3.33 8.53
C ARG A 59 -3.96 3.22 7.21
N HIS A 60 -3.00 4.11 6.91
CA HIS A 60 -2.24 4.03 5.65
C HIS A 60 -1.30 2.81 5.60
N ALA A 61 -0.74 2.40 6.74
CA ALA A 61 0.09 1.20 6.83
C ALA A 61 -0.72 -0.08 6.59
N LEU A 62 -1.87 -0.20 7.26
CA LEU A 62 -2.81 -1.31 7.04
C LEU A 62 -3.27 -1.36 5.58
N GLY A 63 -3.72 -0.23 5.01
CA GLY A 63 -4.14 -0.16 3.61
C GLY A 63 -3.05 -0.57 2.62
N GLY A 64 -1.79 -0.20 2.89
CA GLY A 64 -0.64 -0.63 2.08
C GLY A 64 -0.41 -2.15 2.12
N LEU A 65 -0.58 -2.77 3.30
CA LEU A 65 -0.46 -4.22 3.44
C LEU A 65 -1.63 -4.97 2.78
N LEU A 66 -2.85 -4.44 2.89
CA LEU A 66 -4.03 -4.99 2.20
C LEU A 66 -3.83 -4.99 0.67
N LEU A 67 -3.33 -3.89 0.11
CA LEU A 67 -3.00 -3.78 -1.31
C LEU A 67 -1.85 -4.70 -1.76
N GLU A 68 -0.96 -5.08 -0.84
CA GLU A 68 0.10 -6.07 -1.09
C GLU A 68 -0.47 -7.48 -1.23
N GLN A 69 -1.50 -7.81 -0.45
CA GLN A 69 -2.22 -9.08 -0.51
C GLN A 69 -3.37 -9.09 -1.53
N ASP A 70 -3.52 -8.00 -2.29
CA ASP A 70 -4.58 -7.81 -3.28
C ASP A 70 -6.01 -7.75 -2.69
N TRP A 71 -6.13 -7.40 -1.41
CA TRP A 71 -7.41 -7.16 -0.73
C TRP A 71 -7.90 -5.72 -1.03
N VAL A 72 -8.15 -5.45 -2.31
CA VAL A 72 -8.37 -4.09 -2.81
C VAL A 72 -9.65 -3.44 -2.24
N ARG A 73 -10.72 -4.21 -2.06
CA ARG A 73 -12.00 -3.68 -1.53
C ARG A 73 -11.88 -3.22 -0.09
N GLU A 74 -11.26 -4.04 0.77
CA GLU A 74 -11.04 -3.67 2.17
C GLU A 74 -10.10 -2.46 2.28
N ALA A 75 -9.08 -2.39 1.42
CA ALA A 75 -8.20 -1.23 1.36
C ALA A 75 -8.96 0.05 0.96
N GLU A 76 -9.87 -0.03 -0.01
CA GLU A 76 -10.71 1.10 -0.42
C GLU A 76 -11.52 1.65 0.75
N ASP A 77 -12.23 0.78 1.48
CA ASP A 77 -13.08 1.18 2.61
C ASP A 77 -12.23 1.87 3.68
N LEU A 78 -11.06 1.31 3.98
CA LEU A 78 -10.13 1.88 4.94
C LEU A 78 -9.62 3.27 4.53
N PHE A 79 -9.28 3.47 3.25
CA PHE A 79 -8.85 4.78 2.75
C PHE A 79 -10.01 5.78 2.68
N ARG A 80 -11.22 5.33 2.35
CA ARG A 80 -12.43 6.17 2.41
C ARG A 80 -12.70 6.65 3.82
N GLU A 81 -12.55 5.78 4.82
CA GLU A 81 -12.67 6.17 6.24
C GLU A 81 -11.58 7.16 6.67
N ASP A 82 -10.31 6.92 6.30
CA ASP A 82 -9.19 7.79 6.68
C ASP A 82 -9.34 9.20 6.08
N LEU A 83 -9.77 9.30 4.82
CA LEU A 83 -9.97 10.56 4.10
C LEU A 83 -11.31 11.24 4.42
N GLY A 84 -12.21 10.58 5.16
CA GLY A 84 -13.53 11.11 5.51
C GLY A 84 -14.55 11.08 4.36
N PHE A 85 -14.40 10.16 3.41
CA PHE A 85 -15.41 9.83 2.40
C PHE A 85 -16.44 8.82 2.91
N SER A 86 -16.16 8.11 4.01
CA SER A 86 -17.14 7.25 4.68
C SER A 86 -18.07 8.06 5.58
N LYS A 87 -19.33 7.62 5.67
CA LYS A 87 -20.34 8.20 6.58
C LYS A 87 -20.13 7.76 8.04
N ASP A 88 -19.40 6.66 8.24
CA ASP A 88 -19.29 5.99 9.54
C ASP A 88 -18.18 6.57 10.42
N ASN A 89 -17.23 7.31 9.83
CA ASN A 89 -16.14 7.96 10.57
C ASN A 89 -16.44 9.45 10.80
N PRO A 90 -16.44 9.96 12.06
CA PRO A 90 -16.67 11.37 12.33
C PRO A 90 -15.73 12.28 11.56
N ARG A 91 -16.28 13.34 10.95
CA ARG A 91 -15.52 14.29 10.11
C ARG A 91 -14.27 14.85 10.80
N ARG A 92 -14.33 15.07 12.11
CA ARG A 92 -13.21 15.56 12.94
C ARG A 92 -11.97 14.65 12.94
N ARG A 93 -12.11 13.37 12.57
CA ARG A 93 -11.02 12.38 12.51
C ARG A 93 -10.45 12.22 11.10
N ALA A 94 -11.12 12.80 10.09
CA ALA A 94 -10.73 12.66 8.70
C ALA A 94 -9.42 13.40 8.43
N LYS A 95 -8.49 12.72 7.79
CA LYS A 95 -7.17 13.23 7.42
C LYS A 95 -7.23 13.75 6.00
N LEU A 96 -7.86 14.91 5.87
CA LEU A 96 -8.09 15.54 4.58
C LEU A 96 -6.79 15.76 3.82
N ASN A 97 -6.84 15.45 2.52
CA ASN A 97 -5.73 15.62 1.60
C ASN A 97 -4.43 14.91 2.01
N ASN A 98 -4.52 13.86 2.84
CA ASN A 98 -3.37 13.02 3.16
C ASN A 98 -2.84 12.35 1.87
N ALA A 99 -1.61 12.69 1.48
CA ALA A 99 -0.99 12.20 0.24
C ALA A 99 -0.92 10.67 0.17
N TRP A 100 -0.62 10.00 1.29
CA TRP A 100 -0.56 8.53 1.34
C TRP A 100 -1.94 7.88 1.17
N GLY A 101 -2.95 8.46 1.83
CA GLY A 101 -4.33 8.00 1.74
C GLY A 101 -4.90 8.20 0.33
N LEU A 102 -4.71 9.38 -0.25
CA LEU A 102 -5.17 9.70 -1.61
C LEU A 102 -4.51 8.82 -2.66
N HIS A 103 -3.19 8.57 -2.55
CA HIS A 103 -2.50 7.66 -3.45
C HIS A 103 -3.02 6.22 -3.34
N GLY A 104 -3.22 5.74 -2.10
CA GLY A 104 -3.81 4.42 -1.86
C GLY A 104 -5.23 4.27 -2.42
N LEU A 105 -6.10 5.26 -2.17
CA LEU A 105 -7.48 5.24 -2.67
C LEU A 105 -7.54 5.26 -4.19
N TYR A 106 -6.73 6.09 -4.84
CA TYR A 106 -6.63 6.15 -6.29
C TYR A 106 -6.18 4.81 -6.88
N GLU A 107 -5.17 4.17 -6.27
CA GLU A 107 -4.76 2.84 -6.69
C GLU A 107 -5.89 1.80 -6.55
N CYS A 108 -6.70 1.88 -5.48
CA CYS A 108 -7.86 1.01 -5.30
C CYS A 108 -8.89 1.21 -6.42
N PHE A 109 -9.19 2.46 -6.78
CA PHE A 109 -10.12 2.77 -7.86
C PHE A 109 -9.60 2.30 -9.22
N THR A 110 -8.34 2.58 -9.55
CA THR A 110 -7.73 2.13 -10.81
C THR A 110 -7.74 0.61 -10.94
N ARG A 111 -7.39 -0.13 -9.87
CA ARG A 111 -7.40 -1.61 -9.89
C ARG A 111 -8.80 -2.20 -10.06
N GLN A 112 -9.83 -1.50 -9.58
CA GLN A 112 -11.22 -1.95 -9.69
C GLN A 112 -11.94 -1.44 -10.94
N GLY A 113 -11.27 -0.62 -11.78
CA GLY A 113 -11.90 -0.02 -12.96
C GLY A 113 -12.90 1.10 -12.63
N LYS A 114 -12.84 1.68 -11.43
CA LYS A 114 -13.68 2.80 -10.97
C LYS A 114 -13.14 4.13 -11.52
N THR A 115 -13.25 4.32 -12.83
CA THR A 115 -12.57 5.41 -13.55
C THR A 115 -13.10 6.79 -13.17
N GLU A 116 -14.41 6.93 -12.96
CA GLU A 116 -15.02 8.22 -12.61
C GLU A 116 -14.57 8.68 -11.22
N GLU A 117 -14.58 7.77 -10.23
CA GLU A 117 -14.11 8.06 -8.88
C GLU A 117 -12.60 8.32 -8.85
N ALA A 118 -11.82 7.62 -9.67
CA ALA A 118 -10.39 7.87 -9.83
C ALA A 118 -10.13 9.29 -10.35
N VAL A 119 -10.85 9.72 -11.40
CA VAL A 119 -10.75 11.09 -11.95
C VAL A 119 -11.18 12.12 -10.90
N PHE A 120 -12.25 11.86 -10.16
CA PHE A 120 -12.75 12.77 -9.12
C PHE A 120 -11.70 13.12 -8.07
N ILE A 121 -10.92 12.14 -7.60
CA ILE A 121 -9.87 12.37 -6.59
C ILE A 121 -8.50 12.73 -7.19
N GLN A 122 -8.34 12.63 -8.51
CA GLN A 122 -7.04 12.73 -9.17
C GLN A 122 -6.38 14.09 -8.93
N SER A 123 -7.12 15.19 -9.07
CA SER A 123 -6.56 16.53 -8.86
C SER A 123 -6.08 16.73 -7.42
N ALA A 124 -6.87 16.31 -6.43
CA ALA A 124 -6.50 16.39 -5.02
C ALA A 124 -5.26 15.53 -4.72
N ARG A 125 -5.20 14.31 -5.28
CA ARG A 125 -4.04 13.43 -5.20
C ARG A 125 -2.80 14.10 -5.79
N ASP A 126 -2.88 14.61 -7.01
CA ASP A 126 -1.72 15.12 -7.72
C ASP A 126 -1.15 16.37 -7.05
N ILE A 127 -2.01 17.24 -6.51
CA ILE A 127 -1.58 18.37 -5.67
C ILE A 127 -0.89 17.88 -4.39
N ALA A 128 -1.49 16.93 -3.67
CA ALA A 128 -0.90 16.40 -2.44
C ALA A 128 0.46 15.71 -2.69
N LEU A 129 0.61 15.03 -3.82
CA LEU A 129 1.86 14.40 -4.22
C LEU A 129 2.93 15.41 -4.68
N ALA A 130 2.53 16.50 -5.34
CA ALA A 130 3.45 17.54 -5.78
C ALA A 130 4.03 18.35 -4.61
N THR A 131 3.26 18.51 -3.53
CA THR A 131 3.67 19.23 -2.32
C THR A 131 4.44 18.33 -1.33
N ALA A 132 4.48 17.02 -1.55
CA ALA A 132 5.17 16.11 -0.64
C ALA A 132 6.70 16.28 -0.72
N ASP A 133 7.36 16.39 0.44
CA ASP A 133 8.82 16.51 0.52
C ASP A 133 9.55 15.28 -0.07
N VAL A 134 8.90 14.12 0.00
CA VAL A 134 9.42 12.86 -0.52
C VAL A 134 8.50 12.30 -1.60
N PRO A 135 9.05 11.70 -2.68
CA PRO A 135 8.22 11.07 -3.70
C PRO A 135 7.39 9.91 -3.13
N VAL A 136 6.09 10.12 -2.99
CA VAL A 136 5.15 9.09 -2.51
C VAL A 136 4.78 8.15 -3.65
N ARG A 137 5.24 6.90 -3.56
CA ARG A 137 5.07 5.87 -4.62
C ARG A 137 4.12 4.74 -4.22
N ALA A 138 3.85 4.61 -2.93
CA ALA A 138 2.88 3.69 -2.36
C ALA A 138 2.25 4.37 -1.16
N SER A 139 1.09 3.89 -0.74
CA SER A 139 0.42 4.34 0.49
C SER A 139 1.25 4.07 1.76
N CYS A 140 2.18 3.10 1.72
CA CYS A 140 3.11 2.84 2.81
C CYS A 140 4.42 2.24 2.30
N TYR A 141 5.54 2.59 2.94
CA TYR A 141 6.86 1.98 2.68
C TYR A 141 6.94 0.51 3.09
N CYS A 142 6.04 0.04 3.95
CA CYS A 142 5.88 -1.38 4.28
C CYS A 142 5.55 -2.23 3.05
N ARG A 143 5.10 -1.60 1.95
CA ARG A 143 4.75 -2.28 0.71
C ARG A 143 5.98 -2.54 -0.16
N VAL A 144 6.65 -3.66 0.11
CA VAL A 144 7.92 -4.01 -0.51
C VAL A 144 7.81 -4.27 -2.02
N SER A 145 6.71 -4.84 -2.54
CA SER A 145 6.57 -5.05 -4.00
C SER A 145 6.59 -3.75 -4.79
N ALA A 146 5.96 -2.70 -4.27
CA ALA A 146 5.89 -1.39 -4.92
C ALA A 146 7.25 -0.69 -4.91
N VAL A 147 7.99 -0.80 -3.81
CA VAL A 147 9.34 -0.23 -3.67
C VAL A 147 10.36 -1.02 -4.53
N ARG A 148 10.30 -2.36 -4.53
CA ARG A 148 11.24 -3.23 -5.28
C ARG A 148 11.02 -3.21 -6.79
N LYS A 149 9.78 -3.06 -7.28
CA LYS A 149 9.49 -2.98 -8.73
C LYS A 149 10.33 -1.90 -9.42
N LYS A 150 10.63 -0.79 -8.72
CA LYS A 150 11.45 0.28 -9.27
C LYS A 150 12.96 0.03 -9.18
N ALA A 151 13.47 -0.68 -8.17
CA ALA A 151 14.89 -1.04 -8.11
C ALA A 151 15.31 -1.86 -9.34
N VAL A 152 14.42 -2.71 -9.85
CA VAL A 152 14.63 -3.46 -11.09
C VAL A 152 14.57 -2.54 -12.32
N LEU A 153 13.65 -1.58 -12.37
CA LEU A 153 13.56 -0.60 -13.46
C LEU A 153 14.75 0.38 -13.50
N TYR A 154 15.30 0.79 -12.34
CA TYR A 154 16.46 1.68 -12.26
C TYR A 154 17.77 0.98 -12.68
N LEU A 155 17.85 -0.34 -12.52
CA LEU A 155 18.96 -1.17 -13.04
C LEU A 155 18.80 -1.51 -14.53
N ALA A 156 17.59 -1.39 -15.08
CA ALA A 156 17.27 -1.68 -16.49
C ALA A 156 17.19 -0.42 -17.37
N ALA A 157 17.21 0.78 -16.80
CA ALA A 157 17.29 2.02 -17.56
C ALA A 157 18.72 2.19 -18.09
N PRO A 158 18.93 2.43 -19.40
CA PRO A 158 20.24 2.78 -19.90
C PRO A 158 20.67 4.07 -19.20
N ARG A 159 21.82 4.03 -18.51
CA ARG A 159 22.48 5.23 -18.01
C ARG A 159 22.81 6.09 -19.23
N CYS A 160 22.03 7.13 -19.50
CA CYS A 160 22.50 8.22 -20.34
C CYS A 160 23.68 8.86 -19.61
N ILE A 161 24.88 8.47 -20.02
CA ILE A 161 26.11 9.14 -19.61
C ILE A 161 26.04 10.50 -20.30
N ALA A 162 25.87 11.57 -19.53
CA ALA A 162 25.97 12.92 -20.04
C ALA A 162 27.42 13.11 -20.54
N SER A 163 27.57 13.37 -21.83
CA SER A 163 28.82 13.77 -22.48
C SER A 163 29.09 15.26 -22.29
#